data_AF-A0A7X9F8S9-F1
#
_entry.id   AF-A0A7X9F8S9-F1
#
_cell.length_a   1.000
_cell.length_b   1.000
_cell.length_c   1.000
_cell.angle_alpha   90.00
_cell.angle_beta   90.00
_cell.angle_gamma   90.00
#
_symmetry.space_group_name_H-M   'P 1'
#
loop_
_entity.id
_entity.type
_entity.pdbx_description
1 polymer ?
#
loop_
_entity_poly.entity_id
_entity_poly.type
_entity_poly.pdbx_seq_one_letter_code
_entity_poly.pdbx_strand_id
1 'polypeptide(L)' 'MGPLLIKVFIILPLILFADYVILALLGCSTCLFGFGDDFYCGPFCIAGKILLLLSLIFFGWLIYPDVKKIITHRKTRKEV' A
#
# COMPACT_ATOMS: atom_id res chain seq x y z
N MET A 1 0.12 17.07 14.11
CA MET A 1 -0.62 15.80 13.92
C MET A 1 -1.57 15.86 12.72
N GLY A 2 -2.30 16.98 12.49
CA GLY A 2 -3.31 17.12 11.43
C GLY A 2 -2.88 16.82 9.97
N PRO A 3 -1.78 17.38 9.43
CA PRO A 3 -1.46 17.22 8.00
C PRO A 3 -1.00 15.81 7.63
N LEU A 4 -0.44 15.06 8.59
CA LEU A 4 0.02 13.69 8.38
C LEU A 4 -1.10 12.68 8.41
N LEU A 5 -2.08 12.88 9.29
CA LEU A 5 -3.29 12.06 9.30
C LEU A 5 -4.06 12.21 7.99
N ILE A 6 -4.18 13.44 7.46
CA ILE A 6 -4.82 13.68 6.16
C ILE A 6 -4.04 13.02 5.02
N LYS A 7 -2.71 13.14 5.04
CA LYS A 7 -1.84 12.51 4.05
C LYS A 7 -1.98 10.98 4.07
N VAL A 8 -2.03 10.36 5.26
CA VAL A 8 -2.31 8.94 5.43
C VAL A 8 -3.71 8.58 4.93
N PHE A 9 -4.73 9.35 5.29
CA PHE A 9 -6.13 9.08 4.98
C PHE A 9 -6.49 9.30 3.50
N ILE A 10 -5.67 10.07 2.75
CA ILE A 10 -5.83 10.27 1.30
C ILE A 10 -4.96 9.27 0.52
N ILE A 11 -3.69 9.10 0.91
CA ILE A 11 -2.73 8.30 0.14
C ILE A 11 -3.01 6.80 0.31
N LEU A 12 -3.35 6.35 1.52
CA LEU A 12 -3.63 4.93 1.77
C LEU A 12 -4.80 4.40 0.92
N PRO A 13 -6.00 5.02 0.90
CA PRO A 13 -7.07 4.55 0.04
C PRO A 13 -6.76 4.70 -1.44
N LEU A 14 -5.97 5.70 -1.84
CA LEU A 14 -5.55 5.84 -3.23
C LEU A 14 -4.66 4.67 -3.69
N ILE A 15 -3.72 4.24 -2.84
CA ILE A 15 -2.85 3.08 -3.11
C ILE A 15 -3.68 1.80 -3.14
N LEU A 16 -4.57 1.59 -2.16
CA LEU A 16 -5.45 0.41 -2.13
C LEU A 16 -6.38 0.35 -3.35
N PHE A 17 -6.87 1.50 -3.81
CA PHE A 17 -7.67 1.58 -5.02
C PHE A 17 -6.87 1.19 -6.26
N ALA A 18 -5.63 1.69 -6.38
CA ALA A 18 -4.74 1.30 -7.48
C ALA A 18 -4.43 -0.21 -7.45
N ASP A 19 -4.12 -0.78 -6.29
CA ASP A 19 -3.88 -2.22 -6.12
C ASP A 19 -5.11 -3.05 -6.53
N TYR A 20 -6.31 -2.60 -6.13
CA TYR A 20 -7.57 -3.24 -6.52
C TYR A 20 -7.79 -3.21 -8.04
N VAL A 21 -7.52 -2.07 -8.70
CA VAL A 21 -7.65 -1.96 -10.16
C VAL A 21 -6.67 -2.88 -10.86
N ILE A 22 -5.41 -2.96 -10.40
CA ILE A 22 -4.40 -3.87 -10.96
C ILE A 22 -4.84 -5.33 -10.80
N LEU A 23 -5.30 -5.70 -9.60
CA LEU A 23 -5.80 -7.05 -9.33
C LEU A 23 -7.04 -7.40 -10.17
N ALA A 24 -7.97 -6.45 -10.34
CA ALA A 24 -9.14 -6.64 -11.19
C ALA A 24 -8.74 -6.87 -12.65
N LEU A 25 -7.81 -6.08 -13.19
CA LEU A 25 -7.30 -6.26 -14.55
C LEU A 25 -6.57 -7.60 -14.73
N LEU A 26 -5.80 -8.03 -13.72
CA LEU A 26 -5.15 -9.33 -13.74
C LEU A 26 -6.17 -10.48 -13.73
N GLY A 27 -7.22 -10.39 -12.91
CA GLY A 27 -8.30 -11.40 -12.89
C GLY A 27 -9.10 -11.42 -14.20
N CYS A 28 -9.41 -10.25 -14.77
CA CYS A 28 -10.09 -10.19 -16.06
C CYS A 28 -9.23 -10.75 -17.20
N SER A 29 -7.91 -10.52 -17.17
CA SER A 29 -7.00 -11.08 -18.18
C SER A 29 -6.86 -12.60 -18.04
N THR A 30 -6.81 -13.17 -16.83
CA THR A 30 -6.79 -14.63 -16.65
C THR A 30 -8.08 -15.30 -17.13
N CYS A 31 -9.24 -14.67 -16.93
CA CYS A 31 -10.51 -15.12 -17.54
C CYS A 31 -10.45 -15.12 -19.07
N LEU A 32 -9.82 -14.12 -19.69
CA LEU A 32 -9.69 -14.02 -21.15
C LEU A 32 -8.78 -15.12 -21.73
N PHE A 33 -7.76 -15.53 -20.97
CA PHE A 33 -6.84 -16.62 -21.33
C PHE A 33 -7.37 -18.02 -20.96
N GLY A 34 -8.57 -18.13 -20.38
CA GLY A 34 -9.20 -19.40 -20.02
C GLY A 34 -8.54 -20.12 -18.85
N PHE A 35 -7.82 -19.40 -17.99
CA PHE A 35 -7.22 -19.96 -16.78
C PHE A 35 -8.31 -20.21 -15.72
N GLY A 36 -8.47 -21.49 -15.33
CA GLY A 36 -9.49 -21.93 -14.36
C GLY A 36 -9.20 -21.56 -12.91
N ASP A 37 -10.01 -22.09 -11.99
CA ASP A 37 -10.01 -21.74 -10.56
C ASP A 37 -8.67 -21.96 -9.84
N ASP A 38 -7.85 -22.90 -10.33
CA ASP A 38 -6.51 -23.18 -9.81
C ASP A 38 -5.56 -21.97 -9.93
N PHE A 39 -5.76 -21.12 -10.94
CA PHE A 39 -4.98 -19.89 -11.13
C PHE A 39 -5.33 -18.81 -10.12
N TYR A 40 -6.58 -18.77 -9.67
CA TYR A 40 -7.04 -17.84 -8.65
C TYR A 40 -6.47 -18.19 -7.27
N CYS A 41 -6.45 -19.48 -6.92
CA CYS A 41 -5.91 -19.96 -5.64
C CYS A 41 -4.37 -19.95 -5.56
N GLY A 42 -3.67 -20.07 -6.69
CA GLY A 42 -2.21 -20.06 -6.74
C GLY A 42 -1.62 -18.70 -7.12
N PRO A 43 -1.27 -18.49 -8.40
CA PRO A 43 -0.51 -17.34 -8.86
C PRO A 43 -1.20 -16.00 -8.64
N PHE A 44 -2.53 -15.92 -8.75
CA PHE A 44 -3.26 -14.68 -8.49
C PHE A 44 -3.21 -14.27 -7.01
N CYS A 45 -3.39 -15.22 -6.09
CA CYS A 45 -3.29 -14.99 -4.66
C CYS A 45 -1.86 -14.57 -4.25
N ILE A 46 -0.84 -15.20 -4.85
CA ILE A 46 0.57 -14.83 -4.66
C ILE A 46 0.83 -13.42 -5.20
N ALA A 47 0.36 -13.09 -6.41
CA ALA A 47 0.52 -11.77 -7.01
C ALA A 47 -0.13 -10.68 -6.16
N GLY A 48 -1.34 -10.92 -5.65
CA GLY A 48 -2.03 -10.02 -4.75
C GLY A 48 -1.29 -9.81 -3.42
N LYS A 49 -0.75 -10.87 -2.82
CA LYS A 49 0.09 -10.75 -1.62
C LYS A 49 1.35 -9.91 -1.88
N ILE A 50 2.02 -10.13 -3.01
CA ILE A 50 3.23 -9.38 -3.37
C ILE A 50 2.91 -7.90 -3.60
N LEU A 51 1.83 -7.60 -4.35
CA LEU A 51 1.34 -6.23 -4.57
C LEU A 51 1.06 -5.51 -3.25
N LEU A 52 0.27 -6.14 -2.37
CA LEU A 52 -0.04 -5.59 -1.05
C LEU A 52 1.21 -5.34 -0.20
N LEU A 53 2.15 -6.28 -0.20
CA LEU A 53 3.40 -6.14 0.55
C LEU A 53 4.23 -4.98 0.00
N LEU A 54 4.31 -4.85 -1.33
CA LEU A 54 5.06 -3.79 -1.99
C LEU A 54 4.45 -2.41 -1.71
N SER A 55 3.12 -2.31 -1.77
CA SER A 55 2.37 -1.11 -1.42
C SER A 55 2.56 -0.71 0.05
N LEU A 56 2.59 -1.68 0.97
CA LEU A 56 2.89 -1.44 2.38
C LEU A 56 4.29 -0.87 2.58
N ILE A 57 5.30 -1.45 1.91
CA ILE A 57 6.70 -0.99 1.96
C ILE A 57 6.80 0.42 1.39
N PHE A 58 6.17 0.68 0.24
CA PHE A 58 6.16 1.99 -0.40
C PHE A 58 5.52 3.06 0.50
N PHE A 59 4.37 2.73 1.10
CA PHE A 59 3.68 3.63 2.03
C PHE A 59 4.51 3.92 3.29
N GLY A 60 5.13 2.89 3.87
CA GLY A 60 6.04 3.04 5.01
C GLY A 60 7.23 3.94 4.69
N TRP A 61 7.84 3.76 3.53
CA TRP A 61 8.96 4.58 3.06
C TRP A 61 8.55 6.05 2.84
N LEU A 62 7.36 6.29 2.28
CA LEU A 62 6.81 7.63 2.07
C LEU A 62 6.57 8.39 3.39
N ILE A 63 6.15 7.68 4.44
CA ILE A 63 5.84 8.24 5.77
C ILE A 63 7.07 8.36 6.66
N TYR A 64 8.08 7.52 6.45
CA TYR A 64 9.31 7.49 7.22
C TYR A 64 9.95 8.87 7.47
N PRO A 65 10.21 9.73 6.46
CA PRO A 65 10.84 11.02 6.69
C PRO A 65 9.97 11.99 7.51
N ASP A 66 8.65 11.95 7.30
CA ASP A 66 7.70 12.78 8.03
C ASP A 66 7.61 12.38 9.51
N VAL A 67 7.58 11.07 9.79
CA VAL A 67 7.60 10.53 11.16
C VAL A 67 8.91 10.85 11.85
N LYS A 68 10.05 10.67 11.17
CA LYS A 68 11.38 11.01 11.70
C LYS A 68 11.48 12.48 12.09
N LYS A 69 10.99 13.40 11.25
CA LYS A 69 10.95 14.84 11.56
C LYS A 69 10.14 15.15 12.82
N ILE A 70 8.97 14.53 13.01
CA ILE A 70 8.16 14.75 14.21
C ILE A 70 8.85 14.21 15.47
N ILE A 71 9.43 13.01 15.39
CA ILE A 71 10.11 12.38 16.52
C ILE A 71 11.29 13.26 16.96
N THR A 72 12.08 13.77 16.02
CA THR A 72 13.17 14.70 16.31
C THR A 72 12.68 16.00 16.95
N HIS A 73 11.63 16.65 16.41
CA HIS A 73 11.06 17.86 17.01
C HIS A 73 10.47 17.64 18.41
N ARG A 74 9.86 16.46 18.66
CA ARG A 74 9.37 16.07 20.00
C ARG A 74 10.51 15.90 21.00
N LYS A 75 11.68 15.42 20.56
CA LYS A 75 12.84 15.21 21.42
C LYS A 75 13.41 16.55 21.90
N THR A 76 13.60 17.51 21.00
CA THR A 76 14.07 18.87 21.36
C THR A 76 13.11 19.61 22.29
N ARG A 77 11.79 19.43 22.13
CA ARG A 77 10.81 20.10 23.00
C ARG A 77 10.67 19.50 24.41
N LYS A 78 11.32 18.36 24.69
CA LYS A 78 11.38 17.75 26.03
C LYS A 78 12.68 18.08 26.79
N GLU A 79 13.68 18.66 26.12
CA GLU A 79 14.95 19.07 26.72
C GLU A 79 15.03 20.58 27.04
N VAL A 80 13.94 21.32 26.79
CA VAL A 80 13.75 22.74 27.18
C VAL A 80 12.77 22.83 28.33
#